data_AF-A0A126RLP2-F1
#
_entry.id   AF-A0A126RLP2-F1
#
_cell.length_a   1.000
_cell.length_b   1.000
_cell.length_c   1.000
_cell.angle_alpha   90.00
_cell.angle_beta   90.00
_cell.angle_gamma   90.00
#
_symmetry.space_group_name_H-M   'P 1'
#
loop_
_entity.id
_entity.type
_entity.pdbx_description
1 polymer ?
#
loop_
_entity_poly.entity_id
_entity_poly.type
_entity_poly.pdbx_seq_one_letter_code
_entity_poly.pdbx_strand_id
1 'polypeptide(L)'
;MTLLAIAATPLSAKPPVSSTMTVGHDAKPQGRIITTPAYPYGVYVVPVERDDRTPKQRCLDDESARIGGTLSDLDRRAMDLKCSQR
;
A
#
# COMPACT_ATOMS: atom_id res chain seq x y z
N MET A 1 46.82 -9.28 -42.90
CA MET A 1 46.60 -8.77 -41.54
C MET A 1 45.47 -7.77 -41.61
N THR A 2 44.26 -8.16 -41.20
CA THR A 2 43.04 -7.37 -41.36
C THR A 2 42.63 -6.85 -39.98
N LEU A 3 42.65 -5.52 -39.79
CA LEU A 3 42.25 -4.86 -38.56
C LEU A 3 40.73 -4.67 -38.55
N LEU A 4 40.03 -5.29 -37.59
CA LEU A 4 38.63 -5.00 -37.27
C LEU A 4 38.58 -3.83 -36.27
N ALA A 5 38.00 -2.71 -36.68
CA ALA A 5 37.68 -1.61 -35.78
C ALA A 5 36.26 -1.80 -35.21
N ILE A 6 36.14 -1.88 -33.88
CA ILE A 6 34.85 -1.96 -33.18
C ILE A 6 34.47 -0.54 -32.76
N ALA A 7 33.43 0.02 -33.37
CA ALA A 7 32.88 1.31 -32.97
C ALA A 7 31.97 1.14 -31.76
N ALA A 8 32.32 1.76 -30.63
CA ALA A 8 31.47 1.81 -29.43
C ALA A 8 30.44 2.94 -29.58
N THR A 9 29.16 2.61 -29.58
CA THR A 9 28.07 3.58 -29.49
C THR A 9 27.83 3.97 -28.02
N PRO A 10 27.69 5.27 -27.70
CA PRO A 10 27.31 5.66 -26.35
C PRO A 10 25.82 5.32 -26.11
N LEU A 11 25.55 4.54 -25.07
CA LEU A 11 24.21 4.36 -24.52
C LEU A 11 23.70 5.73 -24.04
N SER A 12 22.76 6.32 -24.78
CA SER A 12 22.00 7.47 -24.31
C SER A 12 21.05 7.01 -23.21
N ALA A 13 21.49 7.14 -21.96
CA ALA A 13 20.68 6.87 -20.78
C ALA A 13 19.60 7.95 -20.66
N LYS A 14 18.34 7.56 -20.84
CA LYS A 14 17.16 8.40 -20.60
C LYS A 14 17.12 8.76 -19.11
N PRO A 15 17.02 10.05 -18.74
CA PRO A 15 16.96 10.43 -17.33
C PRO A 15 15.70 9.85 -16.67
N PRO A 16 15.76 9.47 -15.38
CA PRO A 16 14.60 8.98 -14.66
C PRO A 16 13.52 10.06 -14.62
N VAL A 17 12.30 9.66 -14.97
CA VAL A 17 11.09 10.47 -14.81
C VAL A 17 11.01 10.87 -13.34
N SER A 18 11.16 12.17 -13.09
CA SER A 18 10.92 12.76 -11.78
C SER A 18 9.41 12.69 -11.51
N SER A 19 8.98 11.62 -10.86
CA SER A 19 7.63 11.50 -10.32
C SER A 19 7.53 12.44 -9.12
N THR A 20 7.13 13.68 -9.38
CA THR A 20 6.68 14.59 -8.34
C THR A 20 5.38 14.03 -7.77
N MET A 21 5.46 13.47 -6.56
CA MET A 21 4.28 13.12 -5.78
C MET A 21 3.56 14.42 -5.46
N THR A 22 2.45 14.70 -6.13
CA THR A 22 1.51 15.72 -5.69
C THR A 22 0.90 15.23 -4.38
N VAL A 23 1.40 15.76 -3.26
CA VAL A 23 0.72 15.67 -1.97
C VAL A 23 -0.69 16.23 -2.19
N GLY A 24 -1.69 15.34 -2.13
CA GLY A 24 -3.09 15.72 -2.21
C GLY A 24 -3.36 16.79 -1.16
N HIS A 25 -4.00 17.87 -1.58
CA HIS A 25 -4.37 18.94 -0.67
C HIS A 25 -5.24 18.36 0.45
N ASP A 26 -4.82 18.56 1.69
CA ASP A 26 -5.56 18.21 2.90
C ASP A 26 -6.99 18.76 2.79
N ALA A 27 -7.94 17.88 2.48
CA ALA A 27 -9.35 18.21 2.51
C ALA A 27 -9.68 18.57 3.96
N LYS A 28 -9.93 19.87 4.22
CA LYS A 28 -10.34 20.38 5.53
C LYS A 28 -11.41 19.44 6.11
N PRO A 29 -11.19 18.82 7.28
CA PRO A 29 -12.16 17.89 7.84
C PRO A 29 -13.46 18.64 8.05
N GLN A 30 -14.51 18.24 7.32
CA GLN A 30 -15.85 18.77 7.51
C GLN A 30 -16.35 18.22 8.85
N GLY A 31 -16.17 19.00 9.92
CA GLY A 31 -16.63 18.63 11.26
C GLY A 31 -18.14 18.46 11.28
N ARG A 32 -18.63 17.27 11.60
CA ARG A 32 -20.05 16.97 11.76
C ARG A 32 -20.44 17.23 13.21
N ILE A 33 -21.48 18.04 13.44
CA ILE A 33 -22.03 18.25 14.79
C ILE A 33 -22.78 16.97 15.21
N ILE A 34 -22.41 16.41 16.36
CA ILE A 34 -23.08 15.27 16.98
C ILE A 34 -23.72 15.75 18.28
N THR A 35 -25.04 15.66 18.38
CA THR A 35 -25.77 15.91 19.63
C THR A 35 -25.55 14.73 20.56
N THR A 36 -24.78 14.93 21.62
CA THR A 36 -24.57 13.92 22.67
C THR A 36 -25.58 14.13 23.80
N PRO A 37 -26.12 13.06 24.42
CA PRO A 37 -26.95 13.21 25.60
C PRO A 37 -26.12 13.71 26.78
N ALA A 38 -26.77 14.41 27.73
CA ALA A 38 -26.11 14.99 28.88
C ALA A 38 -25.65 13.89 29.85
N TYR A 39 -24.35 13.58 29.83
CA TYR A 39 -23.73 12.71 30.81
C TYR A 39 -23.11 13.54 31.94
N PRO A 40 -23.06 13.03 33.19
CA PRO A 40 -22.40 13.71 34.31
C PRO A 40 -20.87 13.70 34.20
N TYR A 41 -20.30 13.11 33.15
CA TYR A 41 -18.87 12.98 32.87
C TYR A 41 -18.55 13.40 31.43
N GLY A 42 -17.28 13.74 31.16
CA GLY A 42 -16.80 14.11 29.83
C GLY A 42 -16.86 12.94 28.84
N VAL A 43 -17.33 13.20 27.62
CA VAL A 43 -17.33 12.24 26.52
C VAL A 43 -16.07 12.44 25.68
N TYR A 44 -15.30 11.37 25.50
CA TYR A 44 -14.13 11.36 24.62
C TYR A 44 -14.46 10.61 23.33
N VAL A 45 -14.15 11.20 22.18
CA VAL A 45 -14.31 10.55 20.87
C VAL A 45 -12.97 9.94 20.49
N VAL A 46 -12.96 8.62 20.29
CA VAL A 46 -11.78 7.93 19.76
C VAL A 46 -11.90 7.93 18.23
N PRO A 47 -10.96 8.56 17.50
CA PRO A 47 -10.93 8.40 16.05
C PRO A 47 -10.61 6.95 15.74
N VAL A 48 -11.53 6.28 15.04
CA VAL A 48 -11.30 4.94 14.50
C VAL A 48 -10.69 5.12 13.12
N GLU A 49 -9.50 4.56 12.90
CA GLU A 49 -8.91 4.49 11.57
C GLU A 49 -9.78 3.61 10.68
N ARG A 50 -10.13 4.14 9.51
CA ARG A 50 -10.88 3.37 8.53
C ARG A 50 -9.93 2.39 7.86
N ASP A 51 -10.32 1.12 7.82
CA ASP A 51 -9.61 0.14 7.03
C ASP A 51 -9.97 0.29 5.55
N ASP A 52 -9.08 0.90 4.79
CA ASP A 52 -9.22 1.12 3.35
C ASP A 52 -8.68 -0.06 2.51
N ARG A 53 -8.23 -1.14 3.14
CA ARG A 53 -7.72 -2.32 2.44
C ARG A 53 -8.85 -3.08 1.74
N THR A 54 -8.56 -3.54 0.53
CA THR A 54 -9.46 -4.45 -0.19
C THR A 54 -9.70 -5.73 0.61
N PRO A 55 -10.83 -6.43 0.42
CA PRO A 55 -11.08 -7.73 1.06
C PRO A 55 -9.95 -8.74 0.83
N LYS A 56 -9.36 -8.74 -0.37
CA LYS A 56 -8.21 -9.58 -0.72
C LYS A 56 -6.97 -9.23 0.10
N GLN A 57 -6.63 -7.94 0.23
CA GLN A 57 -5.50 -7.50 1.04
C GLN A 57 -5.67 -7.87 2.51
N ARG A 58 -6.87 -7.67 3.08
CA ARG A 58 -7.15 -8.10 4.45
C ARG A 58 -6.93 -9.59 4.65
N CYS A 59 -7.42 -10.40 3.70
CA CYS A 59 -7.19 -11.84 3.74
C CYS A 59 -5.69 -12.20 3.70
N LEU A 60 -4.92 -11.55 2.82
CA LEU A 60 -3.48 -11.80 2.72
C LEU A 60 -2.74 -11.40 4.00
N ASP A 61 -3.09 -10.25 4.57
CA ASP A 61 -2.50 -9.76 5.82
C ASP A 61 -2.82 -10.74 6.97
N ASP A 62 -4.09 -11.12 7.13
CA ASP A 62 -4.54 -12.06 8.15
C ASP A 62 -3.84 -13.42 8.03
N GLU A 63 -3.70 -13.94 6.81
CA GLU A 63 -3.07 -15.23 6.56
C GLU A 63 -1.55 -15.17 6.78
N SER A 64 -0.91 -14.08 6.35
CA SER A 64 0.52 -13.86 6.60
C SER A 64 0.83 -13.74 8.10
N ALA A 65 -0.03 -13.04 8.86
CA ALA A 65 0.10 -12.88 10.29
C ALA A 65 -0.10 -14.20 11.05
N ARG A 66 -0.98 -15.09 10.54
CA ARG A 66 -1.19 -16.44 11.11
C ARG A 66 -0.01 -17.36 10.92
N ILE A 67 0.60 -17.36 9.73
CA ILE A 67 1.74 -18.23 9.43
C ILE A 67 2.96 -17.76 10.22
N GLY A 68 3.24 -16.46 10.19
CA GLY A 68 4.42 -15.86 10.82
C GLY A 68 5.73 -16.26 10.14
N GLY A 69 6.72 -15.38 10.19
CA GLY A 69 8.06 -15.66 9.62
C GLY A 69 8.13 -15.54 8.09
N THR A 70 9.12 -16.23 7.49
CA THR A 70 9.38 -16.14 6.05
C THR A 70 8.52 -17.12 5.28
N LEU A 71 7.67 -16.58 4.40
CA LEU A 71 6.85 -17.38 3.49
C LEU A 71 7.69 -17.92 2.32
N SER A 72 7.53 -19.21 2.02
CA SER A 72 8.04 -19.76 0.77
C SER A 72 7.21 -19.25 -0.43
N ASP A 73 7.73 -19.39 -1.64
CA ASP A 73 7.00 -19.03 -2.85
C ASP A 73 5.74 -19.88 -3.06
N LEU A 74 5.73 -21.11 -2.54
CA LEU A 74 4.55 -21.96 -2.58
C LEU A 74 3.46 -21.43 -1.64
N ASP A 75 3.83 -21.03 -0.42
CA ASP A 75 2.90 -20.47 0.57
C ASP A 75 2.26 -19.19 0.03
N ARG A 76 3.06 -18.30 -0.56
CA ARG A 76 2.57 -17.07 -1.20
C ARG A 76 1.52 -17.34 -2.27
N ARG A 77 1.77 -18.33 -3.14
CA ARG A 77 0.82 -18.70 -4.21
C ARG A 77 -0.44 -19.36 -3.66
N ALA A 78 -0.31 -20.23 -2.66
CA ALA A 78 -1.45 -20.85 -2.00
C ALA A 78 -2.33 -19.80 -1.30
N MET A 79 -1.72 -18.83 -0.63
CA MET A 79 -2.42 -17.70 -0.01
C MET A 79 -3.15 -16.83 -1.04
N ASP A 80 -2.51 -16.51 -2.17
CA ASP A 80 -3.14 -15.71 -3.21
C ASP A 80 -4.37 -16.43 -3.82
N LEU A 81 -4.26 -17.75 -4.03
CA LEU A 81 -5.38 -18.57 -4.49
C LEU A 81 -6.51 -18.65 -3.45
N LYS A 82 -6.17 -18.75 -2.16
CA LYS A 82 -7.14 -18.73 -1.06
C LYS A 82 -7.87 -17.39 -0.98
N CYS A 83 -7.15 -16.29 -1.11
CA CYS A 83 -7.69 -14.93 -0.94
C CYS A 83 -8.34 -14.35 -2.20
N SER A 84 -8.10 -14.93 -3.38
CA SER A 84 -8.78 -14.54 -4.63
C SER A 84 -10.18 -15.15 -4.80
N GLN A 85 -10.47 -16.24 -4.08
CA GLN A 85 -11.76 -16.92 -4.12
C GLN A 85 -12.76 -16.41 -3.06
N ARG A 86 -12.47 -15.27 -2.43
CA ARG A 86 -13.21 -14.74 -1.28
C ARG A 86 -14.02 -13.50 -1.61
#